data_AF-A0A3B9PN67-F1
#
_entry.id   AF-A0A3B9PN67-F1
#
_cell.length_a   1.000
_cell.length_b   1.000
_cell.length_c   1.000
_cell.angle_alpha   90.00
_cell.angle_beta   90.00
_cell.angle_gamma   90.00
#
_symmetry.space_group_name_H-M   'P 1'
#
loop_
_entity.id
_entity.type
_entity.pdbx_description
1 polymer ?
#
loop_
_entity_poly.entity_id
_entity_poly.type
_entity_poly.pdbx_seq_one_letter_code
_entity_poly.pdbx_strand_id
1 'polypeptide(L)'
;LEAVETALKAARKWGYKIKGIAPERARILACDGNFHGRSIAIVGLSANEHYRDGFGPFPPGLERVPFGDADALEAAITPDTAAFLVEPIQGEGGIIVPPPGYLSRCAELCRRHDVLLIADEVQTGLG
;
A
#
# COMPACT_ATOMS: atom_id res chain seq x y z
N LEU A 1 -4.99 -6.36 9.93
CA LEU A 1 -4.19 -7.61 9.76
C LEU A 1 -4.83 -8.56 8.74
N GLU A 2 -5.78 -9.44 9.09
CA GLU A 2 -6.22 -10.52 8.17
C GLU A 2 -6.95 -9.98 6.93
N ALA A 3 -7.73 -8.91 7.11
CA ALA A 3 -8.36 -8.18 6.02
C ALA A 3 -7.32 -7.62 5.03
N VAL A 4 -6.24 -7.03 5.54
CA VAL A 4 -5.16 -6.48 4.71
C VAL A 4 -4.42 -7.59 3.98
N GLU A 5 -4.03 -8.67 4.65
CA GLU A 5 -3.42 -9.84 4.00
C GLU A 5 -4.30 -10.40 2.86
N THR A 6 -5.62 -10.44 3.08
CA THR A 6 -6.58 -10.84 2.05
C THR A 6 -6.58 -9.88 0.87
N ALA A 7 -6.55 -8.57 1.12
CA ALA A 7 -6.46 -7.54 0.08
C ALA A 7 -5.15 -7.62 -0.72
N LEU A 8 -4.01 -7.81 -0.06
CA LEU A 8 -2.70 -8.00 -0.71
C LEU A 8 -2.71 -9.24 -1.63
N LYS A 9 -3.27 -10.36 -1.15
CA LYS A 9 -3.42 -11.59 -1.94
C LYS A 9 -4.34 -11.41 -3.13
N ALA A 10 -5.48 -10.74 -2.94
CA ALA A 10 -6.42 -10.44 -4.01
C ALA A 10 -5.76 -9.57 -5.08
N ALA A 11 -5.05 -8.51 -4.67
CA ALA A 11 -4.34 -7.62 -5.58
C ALA A 11 -3.25 -8.34 -6.39
N ARG A 12 -2.41 -9.15 -5.74
CA ARG A 12 -1.40 -9.96 -6.45
C ARG A 12 -2.03 -10.94 -7.43
N LYS A 13 -3.06 -11.68 -6.99
CA LYS A 13 -3.75 -12.64 -7.85
C LYS A 13 -4.39 -11.96 -9.07
N TRP A 14 -5.03 -10.82 -8.86
CA TRP A 14 -5.58 -10.00 -9.93
C TRP A 14 -4.47 -9.48 -10.87
N GLY A 15 -3.37 -8.98 -10.32
CA GLY A 15 -2.21 -8.50 -11.06
C GLY A 15 -1.66 -9.55 -12.03
N TYR A 16 -1.51 -10.79 -11.56
CA TYR A 16 -1.02 -11.90 -12.39
C TYR A 16 -2.07 -12.44 -13.38
N LYS A 17 -3.34 -12.53 -12.97
CA LYS A 17 -4.37 -13.23 -13.77
C LYS A 17 -5.12 -12.33 -14.74
N ILE A 18 -5.24 -11.04 -14.44
CA ILE A 18 -6.07 -10.09 -15.18
C ILE A 18 -5.21 -8.98 -15.78
N LYS A 19 -4.41 -8.28 -14.96
CA LYS A 19 -3.53 -7.20 -15.46
C LYS A 19 -2.38 -7.72 -16.34
N GLY A 20 -1.98 -8.97 -16.16
CA GLY A 20 -0.93 -9.61 -16.95
C GLY A 20 0.49 -9.31 -16.46
N ILE A 21 0.66 -8.95 -15.19
CA ILE A 21 1.98 -8.82 -14.58
C ILE A 21 2.70 -10.16 -14.66
N ALA A 22 3.98 -10.15 -15.02
CA ALA A 22 4.79 -11.37 -15.11
C ALA A 22 4.91 -12.05 -13.73
N PRO A 23 5.02 -13.40 -13.69
CA PRO A 23 5.12 -14.14 -12.43
C PRO A 23 6.16 -13.56 -11.47
N GLU A 24 5.80 -13.49 -10.19
CA GLU A 24 6.67 -13.04 -9.08
C GLU A 24 7.12 -11.57 -9.15
N ARG A 25 6.59 -10.78 -10.10
CA ARG A 25 6.95 -9.36 -10.26
C ARG A 25 5.95 -8.38 -9.66
N ALA A 26 4.80 -8.81 -9.15
CA ALA A 26 3.78 -7.89 -8.66
C ALA A 26 4.27 -7.03 -7.49
N ARG A 27 4.19 -5.71 -7.65
CA ARG A 27 4.53 -4.70 -6.66
C ARG A 27 3.28 -4.15 -5.99
N ILE A 28 3.37 -3.91 -4.68
CA ILE A 28 2.37 -3.18 -3.90
C ILE A 28 3.07 -1.99 -3.27
N LEU A 29 2.52 -0.81 -3.53
CA LEU A 29 2.99 0.45 -2.94
C LEU A 29 2.20 0.71 -1.66
N ALA A 30 2.87 1.16 -0.61
CA ALA A 30 2.26 1.73 0.59
C ALA A 30 2.88 3.08 0.92
N CYS A 31 2.41 3.76 1.96
CA CYS A 31 3.00 5.03 2.38
C CYS A 31 4.05 4.84 3.47
N ASP A 32 5.07 5.70 3.52
CA ASP A 32 5.92 5.84 4.71
C ASP A 32 5.04 6.20 5.93
N GLY A 33 5.40 5.68 7.11
CA GLY A 33 4.59 5.86 8.33
C GLY A 33 3.36 4.96 8.45
N ASN A 34 3.14 4.02 7.51
CA ASN A 34 1.98 3.12 7.54
C ASN A 34 1.94 2.20 8.77
N PHE A 35 0.73 1.81 9.17
CA PHE A 35 0.48 0.69 10.07
C PHE A 35 -0.75 -0.12 9.64
N HIS A 36 -0.53 -1.30 9.05
CA HIS A 36 -1.62 -2.17 8.56
C HIS A 36 -1.78 -3.48 9.36
N GLY A 37 -0.97 -3.66 10.41
CA GLY A 37 -0.91 -4.87 11.23
C GLY A 37 0.50 -5.44 11.41
N ARG A 38 0.60 -6.70 11.84
CA ARG A 38 1.85 -7.32 12.33
C ARG A 38 2.23 -8.66 11.70
N SER A 39 1.59 -9.09 10.61
CA SER A 39 2.07 -10.26 9.87
C SER A 39 3.38 -9.94 9.15
N ILE A 40 4.18 -10.97 8.82
CA ILE A 40 5.50 -10.83 8.18
C ILE A 40 5.45 -9.95 6.92
N ALA A 41 4.45 -10.15 6.05
CA ALA A 41 4.33 -9.33 4.83
C ALA A 41 4.00 -7.88 5.16
N ILE A 42 3.06 -7.65 6.09
CA ILE A 42 2.62 -6.30 6.46
C ILE A 42 3.74 -5.52 7.17
N VAL A 43 4.46 -6.11 8.13
CA VAL A 43 5.61 -5.42 8.74
C VAL A 43 6.74 -5.19 7.74
N GLY A 44 6.81 -6.01 6.68
CA GLY A 44 7.67 -5.78 5.53
C GLY A 44 7.39 -4.46 4.79
N LEU A 45 6.16 -3.93 4.88
CA LEU A 45 5.79 -2.60 4.37
C LEU A 45 6.09 -1.47 5.36
N SER A 46 6.30 -1.73 6.65
CA SER A 46 6.59 -0.69 7.65
C SER A 46 7.90 0.05 7.34
N ALA A 47 7.93 1.37 7.57
CA ALA A 47 9.16 2.18 7.60
C ALA A 47 9.81 2.22 9.01
N ASN A 48 9.09 1.79 10.05
CA ASN A 48 9.58 1.75 11.43
C ASN A 48 10.48 0.52 11.64
N GLU A 49 11.77 0.75 11.92
CA GLU A 49 12.77 -0.29 12.13
C GLU A 49 12.43 -1.20 13.31
N HIS A 50 11.86 -0.67 14.39
CA HIS A 50 11.46 -1.48 15.55
C HIS A 50 10.36 -2.49 15.23
N TYR A 51 9.51 -2.21 14.23
CA TYR A 51 8.50 -3.19 13.77
C TYR A 51 9.07 -4.25 12.85
N ARG A 52 10.29 -4.07 12.33
CA ARG A 52 10.95 -4.96 11.37
C ARG A 52 12.07 -5.80 11.99
N ASP A 53 12.69 -5.30 13.06
CA ASP A 53 13.88 -5.90 13.66
C ASP A 53 13.64 -7.37 14.02
N GLY A 54 14.54 -8.26 13.56
CA GLY A 54 14.48 -9.69 13.81
C GLY A 54 13.43 -10.51 13.01
N PHE A 55 12.64 -9.91 12.11
CA PHE A 55 11.56 -10.63 11.39
C PHE A 55 11.84 -10.95 9.91
N GLY A 56 13.02 -10.57 9.39
CA GLY A 56 13.39 -10.83 8.00
C GLY A 56 13.67 -12.31 7.68
N PRO A 57 13.76 -12.69 6.38
CA PRO A 57 13.60 -11.83 5.20
C PRO A 57 12.13 -11.50 4.89
N PHE A 58 11.88 -10.32 4.34
CA PHE A 58 10.55 -9.87 3.94
C PHE A 58 10.24 -10.28 2.49
N PRO A 59 8.96 -10.54 2.15
CA PRO A 59 8.57 -10.81 0.78
C PRO A 59 8.95 -9.65 -0.16
N PRO A 60 9.48 -9.91 -1.37
CA PRO A 60 9.78 -8.87 -2.34
C PRO A 60 8.50 -8.24 -2.90
N GLY A 61 8.65 -7.13 -3.63
CA GLY A 61 7.55 -6.42 -4.27
C GLY A 61 6.65 -5.65 -3.30
N LEU A 62 7.20 -5.24 -2.15
CA LEU A 62 6.57 -4.41 -1.14
C LEU A 62 7.40 -3.15 -1.00
N GLU A 63 6.82 -2.00 -1.38
CA GLU A 63 7.56 -0.75 -1.51
C GLU A 63 6.78 0.43 -0.91
N ARG A 64 7.48 1.55 -0.71
CA ARG A 64 6.93 2.72 -0.04
C ARG A 64 7.13 3.99 -0.84
N VAL A 65 6.20 4.92 -0.66
CA VAL A 65 6.26 6.32 -1.13
C VAL A 65 5.91 7.26 0.04
N PRO A 66 6.32 8.54 0.00
CA PRO A 66 5.92 9.50 1.04
C PRO A 66 4.39 9.65 1.15
N PHE A 67 3.86 9.70 2.37
CA PHE A 67 2.44 9.98 2.60
C PHE A 67 2.10 11.44 2.24
N GLY A 68 0.95 11.65 1.59
CA GLY A 68 0.51 12.99 1.20
C GLY A 68 1.14 13.53 -0.10
N ASP A 69 2.01 12.76 -0.75
CA ASP A 69 2.64 13.10 -2.03
C ASP A 69 2.13 12.20 -3.16
N ALA A 70 1.13 12.69 -3.89
CA ALA A 70 0.55 11.93 -5.00
C ALA A 70 1.45 11.89 -6.25
N ASP A 71 2.39 12.84 -6.39
CA ASP A 71 3.33 12.85 -7.50
C ASP A 71 4.41 11.78 -7.29
N ALA A 72 4.84 11.57 -6.05
CA ALA A 72 5.70 10.44 -5.69
C ALA A 72 5.01 9.09 -5.92
N LEU A 73 3.70 8.98 -5.65
CA LEU A 73 2.92 7.80 -6.03
C LEU A 73 2.93 7.61 -7.55
N GLU A 74 2.63 8.65 -8.34
CA GLU A 74 2.63 8.58 -9.81
C GLU A 74 3.99 8.13 -10.35
N ALA A 75 5.08 8.67 -9.83
CA ALA A 75 6.44 8.31 -10.23
C ALA A 75 6.84 6.88 -9.87
N ALA A 76 6.29 6.31 -8.78
CA ALA A 76 6.58 4.95 -8.34
C ALA A 76 5.77 3.87 -9.08
N ILE A 77 4.66 4.24 -9.73
CA ILE A 77 3.83 3.30 -10.47
C ILE A 77 4.59 2.78 -11.70
N THR A 78 4.54 1.46 -11.89
CA THR A 78 5.13 0.76 -13.04
C THR A 78 4.12 -0.22 -13.63
N PRO A 79 4.41 -0.82 -14.80
CA PRO A 79 3.57 -1.89 -15.34
C PRO A 79 3.38 -3.07 -14.37
N ASP A 80 4.34 -3.29 -13.46
CA ASP A 80 4.30 -4.36 -12.46
C ASP A 80 3.55 -3.98 -11.16
N THR A 81 3.06 -2.74 -11.03
CA THR A 81 2.34 -2.29 -9.84
C THR A 81 0.92 -2.84 -9.83
N ALA A 82 0.59 -3.70 -8.87
CA ALA A 82 -0.73 -4.31 -8.73
C ALA A 82 -1.69 -3.44 -7.89
N ALA A 83 -1.19 -2.83 -6.81
CA ALA A 83 -2.00 -2.03 -5.91
C ALA A 83 -1.23 -0.92 -5.21
N PHE A 84 -1.99 0.07 -4.74
CA PHE A 84 -1.59 1.06 -3.75
C PHE A 84 -2.45 0.89 -2.49
N LEU A 85 -1.80 0.63 -1.36
CA LEU A 85 -2.40 0.48 -0.04
C LEU A 85 -2.18 1.76 0.76
N VAL A 86 -3.26 2.36 1.27
CA VAL A 86 -3.19 3.67 1.93
C VAL A 86 -4.21 3.77 3.06
N GLU A 87 -3.82 4.39 4.17
CA GLU A 87 -4.75 4.85 5.21
C GLU A 87 -5.30 6.23 4.82
N PRO A 88 -6.61 6.50 4.92
CA PRO A 88 -7.13 7.86 4.66
C PRO A 88 -6.53 8.93 5.57
N ILE A 89 -6.24 8.56 6.82
CA ILE A 89 -5.51 9.33 7.83
C ILE A 89 -4.59 8.32 8.51
N GLN A 90 -3.29 8.60 8.63
CA GLN A 90 -2.38 7.68 9.32
C GLN A 90 -2.58 7.79 10.83
N GLY A 91 -3.13 6.75 11.43
CA GLY A 91 -3.46 6.72 12.86
C GLY A 91 -2.22 6.60 13.73
N GLU A 92 -1.61 5.42 13.71
CA GLU A 92 -0.39 5.09 14.48
C GLU A 92 0.83 5.92 14.05
N GLY A 93 0.81 6.48 12.83
CA GLY A 93 1.82 7.42 12.34
C GLY A 93 1.80 8.79 13.05
N GLY A 94 0.80 9.04 13.91
CA GLY A 94 0.67 10.29 14.67
C GLY A 94 -0.52 11.16 14.27
N ILE A 95 -1.61 10.55 13.82
CA ILE A 95 -2.84 11.25 13.37
C ILE A 95 -2.53 12.24 12.24
N ILE A 96 -1.91 11.73 11.18
CA ILE A 96 -1.48 12.56 10.04
C ILE A 96 -2.63 12.65 9.04
N VAL A 97 -3.21 13.85 8.94
CA VAL A 97 -4.22 14.18 7.93
C VAL A 97 -3.51 14.60 6.64
N PRO A 98 -3.78 13.95 5.49
CA PRO A 98 -3.12 14.31 4.24
C PRO A 98 -3.63 15.66 3.71
N PRO A 99 -2.90 16.28 2.76
CA PRO A 99 -3.37 17.48 2.08
C PRO A 99 -4.74 17.29 1.41
N PRO A 100 -5.58 18.33 1.34
CA PRO A 100 -6.85 18.27 0.63
C PRO A 100 -6.69 17.74 -0.80
N GLY A 101 -7.56 16.81 -1.19
CA GLY A 101 -7.54 16.22 -2.53
C GLY A 101 -6.55 15.07 -2.75
N TYR A 102 -5.64 14.79 -1.80
CA TYR A 102 -4.65 13.71 -1.92
C TYR A 102 -5.27 12.36 -2.29
N LEU A 103 -6.26 11.88 -1.52
CA LEU A 103 -6.90 10.59 -1.78
C LEU A 103 -7.65 10.55 -3.12
N SER A 104 -8.26 11.68 -3.50
CA SER A 104 -8.94 11.79 -4.80
C SER A 104 -7.95 11.68 -5.95
N ARG A 105 -6.77 12.34 -5.82
CA ARG A 105 -5.69 12.24 -6.79
C ARG A 105 -5.11 10.83 -6.85
N CYS A 106 -4.86 10.18 -5.70
CA CYS A 106 -4.40 8.79 -5.66
C CYS A 106 -5.39 7.84 -6.34
N ALA A 107 -6.69 8.03 -6.13
CA ALA A 107 -7.73 7.24 -6.79
C ALA A 107 -7.77 7.48 -8.32
N GLU A 108 -7.60 8.72 -8.77
CA GLU A 108 -7.48 9.04 -10.20
C GLU A 108 -6.27 8.34 -10.83
N LEU A 109 -5.10 8.44 -10.19
CA LEU A 109 -3.87 7.80 -10.63
C LEU A 109 -4.01 6.28 -10.69
N CYS A 110 -4.53 5.67 -9.64
CA CYS A 110 -4.76 4.23 -9.60
C CYS A 110 -5.64 3.76 -10.77
N ARG A 111 -6.74 4.47 -11.05
CA ARG A 111 -7.60 4.16 -12.21
C ARG A 111 -6.87 4.35 -13.54
N ARG A 112 -6.11 5.44 -13.70
CA ARG A 112 -5.38 5.76 -14.95
C ARG A 112 -4.37 4.68 -15.32
N HIS A 113 -3.71 4.09 -14.32
CA HIS A 113 -2.62 3.13 -14.50
C HIS A 113 -3.04 1.65 -14.31
N ASP A 114 -4.35 1.38 -14.23
CA ASP A 114 -4.89 0.06 -13.91
C ASP A 114 -4.23 -0.52 -12.64
N VAL A 115 -4.27 0.22 -11.55
CA VAL A 115 -3.74 -0.17 -10.23
C VAL A 115 -4.91 -0.19 -9.26
N LEU A 116 -4.99 -1.21 -8.41
CA LEU A 116 -6.04 -1.27 -7.38
C LEU A 116 -5.73 -0.29 -6.25
N LEU A 117 -6.69 0.55 -5.88
CA LEU A 117 -6.63 1.34 -4.66
C LEU A 117 -7.21 0.51 -3.49
N ILE A 118 -6.41 0.30 -2.45
CA ILE A 118 -6.83 -0.34 -1.20
C ILE A 118 -6.80 0.71 -0.11
N ALA A 119 -7.97 1.14 0.37
CA ALA A 119 -8.10 2.03 1.51
C ALA A 119 -8.20 1.20 2.80
N ASP A 120 -7.21 1.31 3.68
CA ASP A 120 -7.26 0.72 5.01
C ASP A 120 -8.03 1.65 5.96
N GLU A 121 -9.32 1.36 6.13
CA GLU A 121 -10.22 2.08 7.03
C GLU A 121 -10.46 1.34 8.34
N VAL A 122 -9.55 0.45 8.76
CA VAL A 122 -9.68 -0.26 10.05
C VAL A 122 -9.80 0.73 11.22
N GLN A 123 -9.09 1.86 11.15
CA GLN A 123 -9.13 2.90 12.19
C GLN A 123 -9.97 4.12 11.80
N THR A 124 -9.97 4.52 10.53
CA THR A 124 -10.64 5.76 10.08
C THR A 124 -12.08 5.54 9.66
N GLY A 125 -12.51 4.30 9.49
CA GLY A 125 -13.88 3.96 9.10
C GLY A 125 -14.85 4.01 10.27
N LEU A 126 -16.11 3.69 9.97
CA LEU A 126 -17.20 3.45 10.93
C LEU A 126 -17.62 4.60 11.89
N GLY A 127 -17.34 5.85 11.53
CA GLY A 127 -17.97 7.03 12.14
C GLY A 127 -17.46 7.37 13.54
#